data_AF-A0A2E9A111-F1
#
_entry.id   AF-A0A2E9A111-F1
#
_cell.length_a   1.000
_cell.length_b   1.000
_cell.length_c   1.000
_cell.angle_alpha   90.00
_cell.angle_beta   90.00
_cell.angle_gamma   90.00
#
_symmetry.space_group_name_H-M   'P 1'
#
loop_
_entity.id
_entity.type
_entity.pdbx_description
1 polymer ?
#
loop_
_entity_poly.entity_id
_entity_poly.type
_entity_poly.pdbx_seq_one_letter_code
_entity_poly.pdbx_strand_id
1 'polypeptide(L)' 'MSNKNINLIGWILFVVSSVGFMISSIGNFWAMFGSFFFFIACIIFLIPFFRKNKD' A
#
# COMPACT_ATOMS: atom_id res chain seq x y z
N MET A 1 8.42 -9.80 20.15
CA MET A 1 7.32 -9.50 19.20
C MET A 1 7.68 -10.11 17.85
N SER A 2 6.81 -10.95 17.28
CA SER A 2 7.12 -11.62 16.01
C SER A 2 7.19 -10.62 14.87
N ASN A 3 8.21 -10.73 14.01
CA ASN A 3 8.43 -9.89 12.81
C ASN A 3 7.19 -9.76 11.92
N LYS A 4 6.25 -10.71 12.00
CA LYS A 4 4.93 -10.66 11.35
C LYS A 4 4.09 -9.44 11.76
N ASN A 5 4.11 -9.03 13.03
CA ASN A 5 3.30 -7.92 13.53
C ASN A 5 3.79 -6.55 13.04
N ILE A 6 5.12 -6.34 13.03
CA ILE A 6 5.73 -5.10 12.49
C ILE A 6 5.44 -4.98 11.00
N ASN A 7 5.54 -6.08 10.27
CA ASN A 7 5.28 -6.11 8.84
C ASN A 7 3.77 -5.92 8.54
N LEU A 8 2.86 -6.43 9.39
CA LEU A 8 1.41 -6.15 9.34
C LEU A 8 1.11 -4.65 9.54
N ILE A 9 1.73 -4.04 10.57
CA ILE A 9 1.56 -2.62 10.87
C ILE A 9 2.08 -1.75 9.72
N GLY A 10 3.22 -2.12 9.14
CA GLY A 10 3.81 -1.43 7.99
C GLY A 10 2.91 -1.52 6.77
N TRP A 11 2.29 -2.68 6.55
CA TRP A 11 1.36 -2.87 5.45
C TRP A 11 0.09 -2.03 5.58
N ILE A 12 -0.48 -1.96 6.79
CA ILE A 12 -1.62 -1.10 7.12
C ILE A 12 -1.28 0.38 6.89
N LEU A 13 -0.11 0.84 7.37
CA LEU A 13 0.36 2.21 7.13
C LEU A 13 0.47 2.51 5.63
N PHE A 14 0.99 1.57 4.84
CA PHE A 14 1.23 1.75 3.41
C PHE A 14 -0.07 1.94 2.62
N VAL A 15 -1.11 1.14 2.92
CA VAL A 15 -2.44 1.30 2.30
C VAL A 15 -3.08 2.62 2.68
N VAL A 16 -3.04 2.99 3.96
CA VAL A 16 -3.63 4.25 4.44
C VAL A 16 -2.97 5.45 3.75
N SER A 17 -1.64 5.45 3.62
CA SER A 17 -0.92 6.48 2.88
C SER A 17 -1.31 6.51 1.39
N SER A 18 -1.46 5.35 0.74
CA SER A 18 -1.88 5.28 -0.66
C SER A 18 -3.27 5.86 -0.89
N VAL A 19 -4.21 5.59 0.01
CA VAL A 19 -5.58 6.15 -0.06
C VAL A 19 -5.54 7.66 0.17
N GLY A 20 -4.77 8.15 1.14
CA GLY A 20 -4.57 9.57 1.37
C GLY A 20 -3.96 10.30 0.16
N PHE A 21 -2.97 9.68 -0.49
CA PHE A 21 -2.36 10.21 -1.72
C PHE A 21 -3.36 10.23 -2.88
N MET A 22 -4.23 9.22 -2.98
CA MET A 22 -5.28 9.17 -4.00
C MET A 22 -6.30 10.31 -3.82
N ILE A 23 -6.69 10.62 -2.57
CA ILE A 23 -7.62 11.71 -2.25
C ILE A 23 -6.96 13.08 -2.46
N SER A 24 -5.71 13.28 -2.02
CA SER A 24 -4.97 14.53 -2.20
C SER A 24 -4.67 14.87 -3.66
N SER A 25 -4.79 13.88 -4.53
CA SER A 25 -4.45 13.95 -5.95
C SER A 25 -5.66 14.31 -6.83
N ILE A 26 -6.87 14.34 -6.24
CA ILE A 26 -8.08 14.83 -6.90
C ILE A 26 -7.88 16.31 -7.28
N GLY A 27 -7.80 16.58 -8.58
CA GLY A 27 -7.59 17.91 -9.14
C GLY A 27 -6.31 18.08 -9.96
N ASN A 28 -5.39 17.11 -9.98
CA ASN A 28 -4.20 17.16 -10.81
C ASN A 28 -4.03 15.87 -11.63
N PHE A 29 -4.15 16.00 -12.96
CA PHE A 29 -4.13 14.87 -13.91
C PHE A 29 -2.87 14.00 -13.79
N TRP A 30 -1.74 14.64 -13.50
CA TRP A 30 -0.45 13.97 -13.37
C TRP A 30 -0.32 13.18 -12.06
N ALA A 31 -0.84 13.76 -10.97
CA ALA A 31 -0.85 13.11 -9.67
C ALA A 31 -1.81 11.91 -9.68
N MET A 32 -2.91 11.97 -10.45
CA MET A 32 -3.91 10.90 -10.50
C MET A 32 -3.32 9.62 -11.09
N PHE A 33 -2.47 9.76 -12.12
CA PHE A 33 -1.69 8.66 -12.70
C PHE A 33 -0.65 8.12 -11.70
N GLY A 34 0.03 9.01 -10.98
CA GLY A 34 0.98 8.64 -9.92
C GLY A 34 0.34 7.84 -8.77
N SER A 35 -0.84 8.26 -8.30
CA SER A 35 -1.57 7.55 -7.24
C SER A 35 -2.04 6.17 -7.68
N PHE A 36 -2.43 6.00 -8.95
CA PHE A 36 -2.80 4.68 -9.50
C PHE A 36 -1.61 3.71 -9.51
N PHE A 37 -0.44 4.19 -9.95
CA PHE A 37 0.78 3.38 -9.98
C PHE A 37 1.25 3.02 -8.55
N PHE A 38 1.13 3.96 -7.62
CA PHE A 38 1.42 3.74 -6.21
C PHE A 38 0.47 2.72 -5.56
N PHE A 39 -0.82 2.77 -5.89
CA PHE A 39 -1.81 1.81 -5.40
C PHE A 39 -1.53 0.38 -5.91
N ILE A 40 -1.13 0.23 -7.17
CA ILE A 40 -0.71 -1.06 -7.75
C ILE A 40 0.55 -1.58 -7.03
N ALA A 41 1.54 -0.71 -6.79
CA ALA A 41 2.75 -1.07 -6.05
C ALA A 41 2.42 -1.52 -4.61
N CYS A 42 1.48 -0.85 -3.93
CA CYS A 42 0.97 -1.28 -2.62
C CYS A 42 0.44 -2.71 -2.67
N ILE A 43 -0.44 -3.03 -3.63
CA ILE A 43 -1.01 -4.38 -3.80
C ILE A 43 0.08 -5.41 -4.11
N ILE A 44 1.05 -5.10 -4.97
CA ILE A 44 2.16 -6.01 -5.28
C ILE A 44 2.98 -6.30 -4.02
N PHE A 45 3.23 -5.30 -3.17
CA PHE A 45 3.87 -5.49 -1.86
C PHE A 45 2.99 -6.29 -0.86
N LEU A 46 1.66 -6.32 -1.04
CA LEU A 46 0.78 -7.18 -0.23
C LEU A 46 0.95 -8.66 -0.53
N ILE A 47 1.15 -9.00 -1.80
CA ILE A 47 1.18 -10.39 -2.25
C ILE A 47 2.23 -11.22 -1.47
N PRO A 48 3.50 -10.81 -1.32
CA PRO A 48 4.47 -11.54 -0.51
C PRO A 48 4.13 -11.52 0.99
N PHE A 49 3.43 -10.50 1.48
CA PHE A 49 2.95 -10.43 2.87
C PHE A 49 1.91 -11.51 3.16
N PHE A 50 0.91 -11.62 2.30
CA PHE A 50 -0.18 -12.57 2.44
C PHE A 50 0.28 -14.01 2.15
N ARG A 51 1.24 -14.19 1.24
CA ARG A 51 1.82 -15.49 0.89
C ARG A 51 2.69 -16.09 2.00
N LYS A 52 3.08 -15.32 3.03
CA LYS A 52 3.80 -15.79 4.23
C LYS A 52 2.87 -16.36 5.32
N ASN A 53 1.57 -16.52 5.01
CA ASN A 53 0.55 -17.21 5.80
C ASN A 53 0.01 -18.47 5.10
N LYS A 54 0.75 -19.01 4.14
CA LYS A 54 0.71 -20.44 3.84
C LYS A 54 2.10 -20.94 4.24
N ASP A 55 2.13 -21.94 5.13
CA ASP A 55 3.28 -22.49 5.87
C ASP A 55 3.56 -21.81 7.23
#